data_AF-A0A5D5ANV8-F1
#
_entry.id   AF-A0A5D5ANV8-F1
#
_cell.length_a   1.000
_cell.length_b   1.000
_cell.length_c   1.000
_cell.angle_alpha   90.00
_cell.angle_beta   90.00
_cell.angle_gamma   90.00
#
_symmetry.space_group_name_H-M   'P 1'
#
loop_
_entity.id
_entity.type
_entity.pdbx_description
1 polymer ?
#
loop_
_entity_poly.entity_id
_entity_poly.type
_entity_poly.pdbx_seq_one_letter_code
_entity_poly.pdbx_strand_id
1 'polypeptide(L)'
;MRSKLRRRQWLTLCTSASLTSIAGCTGGDDGDTDDDENRGRTADEQFDGDTDDDENSGRTADEQFDGDNDRDPIELDIDPSEGWATVHADVAVPDNRGEAVLSIGGETYELSASGFAGEIQPPGESGRPPTFFELSIATVGDELSVQPLRRRLGIQQERQTYRVFEQMALVDPNATPLGEVRYGLLADGSHSESSGIGLTTQMDESFVRVDRSGVVTARGEFVTDDRGKDAGYSLDGPFEFGARLQDGWNADLDGGE
;
A
#
# COMPACT_ATOMS: atom_id res chain seq x y z
N MET A 1 -44.16 -0.12 31.81
CA MET A 1 -43.70 0.73 30.68
C MET A 1 -43.13 -0.17 29.60
N ARG A 2 -43.57 0.01 28.35
CA ARG A 2 -43.15 -0.73 27.15
C ARG A 2 -42.33 0.19 26.24
N SER A 3 -41.20 -0.30 25.74
CA SER A 3 -40.75 -0.29 24.33
C SER A 3 -39.53 -1.24 24.31
N LYS A 4 -39.42 -2.36 23.58
CA LYS A 4 -39.66 -2.73 22.16
C LYS A 4 -38.95 -1.82 21.16
N LEU A 5 -37.78 -2.26 20.69
CA LEU A 5 -37.55 -2.56 19.27
C LEU A 5 -36.34 -3.50 19.09
N ARG A 6 -36.64 -4.68 18.53
CA ARG A 6 -35.69 -5.58 17.87
C ARG A 6 -35.39 -5.01 16.48
N ARG A 7 -34.19 -5.22 15.93
CA ARG A 7 -33.96 -6.06 14.73
C ARG A 7 -32.50 -6.05 14.29
N ARG A 8 -32.06 -7.26 13.94
CA ARG A 8 -30.86 -7.63 13.19
C ARG A 8 -30.72 -6.80 11.91
N GLN A 9 -29.50 -6.41 11.57
CA GLN A 9 -28.97 -6.51 10.21
C GLN A 9 -27.61 -7.20 10.28
N TRP A 10 -27.56 -8.36 9.63
CA TRP A 10 -26.37 -9.09 9.23
C TRP A 10 -26.18 -8.80 7.73
N LEU A 11 -24.91 -8.82 7.30
CA LEU A 11 -24.36 -8.71 5.94
C LEU A 11 -24.36 -7.31 5.30
N THR A 12 -23.16 -6.83 4.98
CA THR A 12 -22.69 -6.78 3.58
C THR A 12 -21.15 -6.81 3.54
N LEU A 13 -20.59 -7.79 2.81
CA LEU A 13 -19.22 -7.78 2.33
C LEU A 13 -19.01 -6.56 1.42
N CYS A 14 -17.92 -5.82 1.60
CA CYS A 14 -17.27 -5.08 0.51
C CYS A 14 -15.75 -5.19 0.66
N THR A 15 -15.19 -6.15 -0.08
CA THR A 15 -13.92 -6.08 -0.83
C THR A 15 -12.83 -5.15 -0.31
N SER A 16 -11.74 -5.77 0.16
CA SER A 16 -10.39 -5.22 0.14
C SER A 16 -10.06 -4.74 -1.28
N ALA A 17 -10.26 -3.46 -1.54
CA ALA A 17 -9.66 -2.81 -2.70
C ALA A 17 -8.19 -2.59 -2.38
N SER A 18 -7.34 -3.42 -2.97
CA SER A 18 -5.93 -3.10 -3.14
C SER A 18 -5.85 -1.78 -3.89
N LEU A 19 -5.45 -0.70 -3.21
CA LEU A 19 -5.06 0.53 -3.89
C LEU A 19 -3.73 0.27 -4.58
N THR A 20 -3.81 -0.19 -5.82
CA THR A 20 -2.79 -0.03 -6.84
C THR A 20 -2.68 1.46 -7.19
N SER A 21 -1.48 1.99 -7.01
CA SER A 21 -0.86 3.18 -7.62
C SER A 21 -1.78 4.14 -8.39
N ILE A 22 -1.98 5.34 -7.83
CA ILE A 22 -2.40 6.52 -8.61
C ILE A 22 -1.16 7.02 -9.36
N ALA A 23 -1.03 6.59 -10.62
CA ALA A 23 -0.23 7.29 -11.62
C ALA A 23 -1.09 8.42 -12.20
N GLY A 24 -0.58 9.64 -12.15
CA GLY A 24 -1.25 10.82 -12.67
C GLY A 24 -1.41 10.77 -14.19
N CYS A 25 -2.60 11.18 -14.65
CA CYS A 25 -2.76 11.78 -15.97
C CYS A 25 -3.49 13.11 -15.79
N THR A 26 -2.73 14.18 -15.98
CA THR A 26 -3.21 15.54 -16.15
C THR A 26 -3.91 15.72 -17.49
N GLY A 27 -5.01 16.47 -17.50
CA GLY A 27 -5.29 17.43 -18.57
C GLY A 27 -6.50 17.11 -19.46
N GLY A 28 -7.41 18.09 -19.55
CA GLY A 28 -8.37 18.21 -20.66
C GLY A 28 -9.76 18.60 -20.21
N ASP A 29 -9.94 19.90 -19.97
CA ASP A 29 -11.21 20.59 -19.78
C ASP A 29 -12.06 20.58 -21.08
N ASP A 30 -13.32 20.94 -20.91
CA ASP A 30 -14.31 21.38 -21.91
C ASP A 30 -15.22 20.33 -22.57
N GLY A 31 -16.50 20.43 -22.22
CA GLY A 31 -17.49 20.77 -23.25
C GLY A 31 -18.63 19.79 -23.45
N ASP A 32 -19.73 20.02 -22.74
CA ASP A 32 -21.03 19.40 -22.92
C ASP A 32 -21.65 19.62 -24.33
N THR A 33 -22.46 18.62 -24.70
CA THR A 33 -23.70 18.65 -25.50
C THR A 33 -23.68 18.72 -27.04
N ASP A 34 -24.42 17.75 -27.58
CA ASP A 34 -24.94 17.58 -28.94
C ASP A 34 -25.67 18.82 -29.48
N ASP A 35 -25.49 19.13 -30.76
CA ASP A 35 -26.60 19.37 -31.70
C ASP A 35 -26.11 19.65 -33.14
N ASP A 36 -27.04 19.40 -34.05
CA ASP A 36 -27.15 19.91 -35.42
C ASP A 36 -26.60 19.10 -36.62
N GLU A 37 -27.57 18.43 -37.22
CA GLU A 37 -27.65 17.93 -38.58
C GLU A 37 -27.35 19.00 -39.67
N ASN A 38 -26.85 18.49 -40.80
CA ASN A 38 -27.30 18.79 -42.17
C ASN A 38 -26.90 20.14 -42.84
N ARG A 39 -26.06 20.01 -43.87
CA ARG A 39 -26.10 20.62 -45.24
C ARG A 39 -24.65 20.63 -45.77
N GLY A 40 -24.28 20.18 -46.97
CA GLY A 40 -24.96 19.93 -48.23
C GLY A 40 -23.99 20.28 -49.37
N ARG A 41 -24.20 19.70 -50.56
CA ARG A 41 -23.54 19.96 -51.89
C ARG A 41 -22.24 19.19 -52.16
N THR A 42 -22.26 18.12 -52.96
CA THR A 42 -22.35 18.00 -54.45
C THR A 42 -21.11 18.50 -55.21
N ALA A 43 -20.46 17.54 -55.87
CA ALA A 43 -19.89 17.57 -57.23
C ALA A 43 -18.86 18.66 -57.56
N ASP A 44 -17.60 18.28 -57.81
CA ASP A 44 -17.07 18.09 -59.17
C ASP A 44 -15.54 17.87 -59.14
N GLU A 45 -15.06 17.08 -60.13
CA GLU A 45 -13.68 17.06 -60.67
C GLU A 45 -12.56 16.41 -59.80
N GLN A 46 -11.68 15.51 -60.26
CA GLN A 46 -11.25 15.04 -61.58
C GLN A 46 -10.59 13.64 -61.42
N PHE A 47 -10.77 12.77 -62.41
CA PHE A 47 -10.04 11.52 -62.62
C PHE A 47 -9.00 11.76 -63.73
N ASP A 48 -7.80 11.21 -63.56
CA ASP A 48 -6.71 10.90 -64.53
C ASP A 48 -5.41 10.91 -63.68
N GLY A 49 -4.50 9.94 -63.62
CA GLY A 49 -4.18 8.74 -64.39
C GLY A 49 -2.69 8.47 -64.11
N ASP A 50 -2.38 7.24 -63.69
CA ASP A 50 -1.10 6.52 -63.73
C ASP A 50 0.21 7.15 -63.18
N THR A 51 0.69 6.58 -62.07
CA THR A 51 2.12 6.23 -61.94
C THR A 51 2.19 4.92 -61.14
N ASP A 52 2.56 3.85 -61.84
CA ASP A 52 2.93 2.56 -61.28
C ASP A 52 4.25 2.65 -60.48
N ASP A 53 4.47 1.60 -59.70
CA ASP A 53 5.73 1.12 -59.12
C ASP A 53 6.03 1.46 -57.64
N ASP A 54 5.99 0.36 -56.89
CA ASP A 54 6.95 -0.06 -55.86
C ASP A 54 6.60 0.09 -54.36
N GLU A 55 6.15 -1.06 -53.86
CA GLU A 55 6.61 -1.72 -52.64
C GLU A 55 6.10 -1.22 -51.29
N ASN A 56 5.11 -1.99 -50.81
CA ASN A 56 5.07 -2.57 -49.48
C ASN A 56 4.98 -1.57 -48.31
N SER A 57 3.74 -1.17 -48.05
CA SER A 57 3.29 -0.66 -46.75
C SER A 57 3.59 -1.67 -45.63
N GLY A 58 4.69 -1.45 -44.93
CA GLY A 58 5.09 -2.27 -43.78
C GLY A 58 5.89 -1.47 -42.76
N ARG A 59 5.40 -0.29 -42.36
CA ARG A 59 5.83 0.35 -41.11
C ARG A 59 4.76 0.10 -40.06
N THR A 60 4.72 -1.13 -39.57
CA THR A 60 4.15 -1.40 -38.26
C THR A 60 5.01 -0.70 -37.23
N ALA A 61 4.31 -0.25 -36.19
CA ALA A 61 4.85 0.09 -34.90
C ALA A 61 5.80 -1.00 -34.37
N ASP A 62 6.36 -0.71 -33.20
CA ASP A 62 7.14 -1.61 -32.35
C ASP A 62 8.64 -1.38 -32.46
N GLU A 63 9.08 -0.18 -32.05
CA GLU A 63 10.28 -0.12 -31.21
C GLU A 63 9.94 -0.87 -29.91
N GLN A 64 10.04 -2.20 -29.98
CA GLN A 64 10.12 -3.08 -28.84
C GLN A 64 11.27 -2.58 -27.99
N PHE A 65 10.92 -1.91 -26.89
CA PHE A 65 11.80 -1.77 -25.75
C PHE A 65 11.94 -3.17 -25.17
N ASP A 66 12.86 -3.97 -25.72
CA ASP A 66 13.37 -5.20 -25.12
C ASP A 66 14.19 -4.80 -23.88
N GLY A 67 13.48 -4.29 -22.88
CA GLY A 67 13.99 -4.18 -21.54
C GLY A 67 13.86 -5.56 -20.92
N ASP A 68 14.95 -6.32 -20.95
CA ASP A 68 15.16 -7.54 -20.16
C ASP A 68 14.54 -7.39 -18.75
N ASN A 69 13.31 -7.87 -18.59
CA ASN A 69 12.69 -8.06 -17.28
C ASN A 69 13.03 -9.44 -16.70
N ASP A 70 13.91 -10.20 -17.37
CA ASP A 70 14.54 -11.44 -16.89
C ASP A 70 15.73 -11.12 -15.97
N ARG A 71 15.53 -10.23 -14.98
CA ARG A 71 16.44 -10.21 -13.84
C ARG A 71 16.05 -11.38 -12.96
N ASP A 72 16.92 -12.40 -12.95
CA ASP A 72 16.83 -13.49 -11.99
C ASP A 72 16.57 -12.90 -10.59
N PRO A 73 15.58 -13.42 -9.84
CA PRO A 73 15.31 -12.95 -8.50
C PRO A 73 16.59 -13.08 -7.68
N ILE A 74 16.99 -11.99 -7.00
CA ILE A 74 18.14 -12.02 -6.10
C ILE A 74 17.83 -13.05 -5.01
N GLU A 75 18.69 -14.04 -4.85
CA GLU A 75 18.59 -14.99 -3.74
C GLU A 75 18.80 -14.23 -2.43
N LEU A 76 17.78 -14.25 -1.58
CA LEU A 76 17.80 -13.58 -0.28
C LEU A 76 18.11 -14.59 0.80
N ASP A 77 19.24 -14.41 1.49
CA ASP A 77 19.52 -15.10 2.75
C ASP A 77 18.80 -14.35 3.89
N ILE A 78 17.55 -14.75 4.12
CA ILE A 78 16.66 -14.22 5.16
C ILE A 78 16.15 -15.39 5.99
N ASP A 79 16.43 -15.38 7.29
CA ASP A 79 15.77 -16.26 8.24
C ASP A 79 14.37 -15.67 8.55
N PRO A 80 13.25 -16.40 8.33
CA PRO A 80 11.90 -15.94 8.67
C PRO A 80 11.77 -15.41 10.10
N SER A 81 12.57 -15.95 11.03
CA SER A 81 12.56 -15.55 12.43
C SER A 81 13.10 -14.13 12.67
N GLU A 82 13.81 -13.53 11.71
CA GLU A 82 14.19 -12.10 11.68
C GLU A 82 12.95 -11.17 11.65
N GLY A 83 11.77 -11.73 11.34
CA GLY A 83 10.51 -10.99 11.37
C GLY A 83 10.09 -10.60 12.78
N TRP A 84 10.47 -11.41 13.78
CA TRP A 84 10.19 -11.18 15.18
C TRP A 84 11.26 -10.28 15.80
N ALA A 85 10.82 -9.33 16.62
CA ALA A 85 11.72 -8.39 17.28
C ALA A 85 11.22 -8.03 18.69
N THR A 86 12.15 -7.71 19.59
CA THR A 86 11.82 -7.13 20.90
C THR A 86 11.11 -5.80 20.70
N VAL A 87 9.87 -5.70 21.18
CA VAL A 87 9.04 -4.50 21.08
C VAL A 87 9.69 -3.28 21.73
N HIS A 88 9.27 -2.08 21.31
CA HIS A 88 9.72 -0.83 21.92
C HIS A 88 9.23 -0.78 23.37
N ALA A 89 10.15 -0.68 24.33
CA ALA A 89 9.82 -0.79 25.76
C ALA A 89 9.07 0.43 26.33
N ASP A 90 9.14 1.53 25.61
CA ASP A 90 8.66 2.87 25.91
C ASP A 90 7.34 3.22 25.21
N VAL A 91 6.87 2.37 24.29
CA VAL A 91 5.60 2.54 23.59
C VAL A 91 4.46 1.96 24.43
N ALA A 92 3.38 2.73 24.59
CA ALA A 92 2.18 2.26 25.28
C ALA A 92 1.52 1.10 24.51
N VAL A 93 1.15 0.03 25.21
CA VAL A 93 0.46 -1.14 24.63
C VAL A 93 -0.78 -1.41 25.46
N PRO A 94 -1.96 -1.61 24.84
CA PRO A 94 -3.17 -1.93 25.56
C PRO A 94 -3.11 -3.33 26.21
N ASP A 95 -3.81 -3.46 27.33
CA ASP A 95 -3.87 -4.71 28.09
C ASP A 95 -4.73 -5.76 27.37
N ASN A 96 -5.81 -5.35 26.69
CA ASN A 96 -6.73 -6.29 26.05
C ASN A 96 -6.31 -6.58 24.60
N ARG A 97 -6.62 -7.80 24.16
CA ARG A 97 -6.44 -8.22 22.76
C ARG A 97 -7.47 -7.56 21.85
N GLY A 98 -7.08 -7.28 20.62
CA GLY A 98 -7.91 -6.60 19.62
C GLY A 98 -7.96 -5.09 19.81
N GLU A 99 -7.11 -4.53 20.67
CA GLU A 99 -7.00 -3.09 20.92
C GLU A 99 -5.66 -2.56 20.41
N ALA A 100 -5.65 -1.29 20.05
CA ALA A 100 -4.45 -0.51 19.77
C ALA A 100 -4.57 0.90 20.33
N VAL A 101 -3.42 1.53 20.53
CA VAL A 101 -3.27 2.93 20.89
C VAL A 101 -2.30 3.57 19.91
N LEU A 102 -2.63 4.76 19.43
CA LEU A 102 -1.77 5.58 18.60
C LEU A 102 -1.62 6.94 19.28
N SER A 103 -0.39 7.39 19.49
CA SER A 103 -0.12 8.75 19.93
C SER A 103 0.57 9.53 18.82
N ILE A 104 0.10 10.75 18.53
CA ILE A 104 0.69 11.66 17.53
C ILE A 104 0.74 13.05 18.13
N GLY A 105 1.91 13.69 18.15
CA GLY A 105 2.03 15.08 18.63
C GLY A 105 1.55 15.32 20.07
N GLY A 106 1.45 14.27 20.89
CA GLY A 106 0.95 14.32 22.27
C GLY A 106 -0.56 14.06 22.42
N GLU A 107 -1.30 13.89 21.32
CA GLU A 107 -2.68 13.37 21.35
C GLU A 107 -2.66 11.85 21.27
N THR A 108 -3.62 11.20 21.92
CA THR A 108 -3.72 9.73 21.99
C THR A 108 -5.09 9.27 21.51
N TYR A 109 -5.09 8.28 20.63
CA TYR A 109 -6.27 7.68 20.00
C TYR A 109 -6.36 6.21 20.39
N GLU A 110 -7.53 5.80 20.88
CA GLU A 110 -7.86 4.41 21.15
C GLU A 110 -8.50 3.79 19.90
N LEU A 111 -8.01 2.61 19.50
CA LEU A 111 -8.35 1.97 18.24
C LEU A 111 -8.72 0.50 18.46
N SER A 112 -9.63 -0.01 17.64
CA SER A 112 -9.82 -1.46 17.50
C SER A 112 -8.82 -2.00 16.48
N ALA A 113 -8.09 -3.04 16.84
CA ALA A 113 -7.04 -3.63 16.02
C ALA A 113 -7.41 -5.04 15.56
N SER A 114 -7.14 -5.30 14.28
CA SER A 114 -7.21 -6.64 13.71
C SER A 114 -6.04 -6.84 12.77
N GLY A 115 -5.44 -8.03 12.80
CA GLY A 115 -4.33 -8.31 11.93
C GLY A 115 -3.80 -9.72 12.05
N PHE A 116 -2.73 -9.98 11.34
CA PHE A 116 -2.00 -11.23 11.42
C PHE A 116 -0.51 -10.94 11.36
N ALA A 117 0.28 -11.84 11.95
CA ALA A 117 1.72 -11.84 11.79
C ALA A 117 2.27 -13.26 11.88
N GLY A 118 3.34 -13.52 11.15
CA GLY A 118 3.98 -14.83 11.20
C GLY A 118 4.95 -15.09 10.08
N GLU A 119 5.64 -16.21 10.27
CA GLU A 119 6.58 -16.77 9.31
C GLU A 119 5.78 -17.38 8.16
N ILE A 120 6.26 -17.13 6.95
CA ILE A 120 5.70 -17.67 5.71
C ILE A 120 6.72 -18.68 5.20
N GLN A 121 6.26 -19.91 4.94
CA GLN A 121 7.12 -20.86 4.24
C GLN A 121 7.51 -20.24 2.91
N PRO A 122 8.81 -20.19 2.57
CA PRO A 122 9.22 -19.74 1.25
C PRO A 122 8.41 -20.54 0.23
N PRO A 123 7.87 -19.88 -0.81
CA PRO A 123 7.16 -20.61 -1.85
C PRO A 123 8.06 -21.76 -2.29
N GLY A 124 7.51 -22.97 -2.44
CA GLY A 124 8.23 -24.06 -3.10
C GLY A 124 8.58 -23.67 -4.55
N GLU A 125 8.72 -24.64 -5.45
CA GLU A 125 9.00 -24.40 -6.89
C GLU A 125 7.94 -23.55 -7.66
N SER A 126 7.04 -22.82 -6.98
CA SER A 126 6.24 -21.75 -7.56
C SER A 126 7.07 -20.48 -7.59
N GLY A 127 7.50 -20.03 -8.77
CA GLY A 127 8.25 -18.77 -9.01
C GLY A 127 7.48 -17.49 -8.64
N ARG A 128 6.98 -17.41 -7.40
CA ARG A 128 6.51 -16.19 -6.74
C ARG A 128 7.69 -15.58 -5.97
N PRO A 129 7.74 -14.24 -5.85
CA PRO A 129 8.74 -13.58 -5.02
C PRO A 129 8.74 -14.16 -3.60
N PRO A 130 9.91 -14.39 -3.00
CA PRO A 130 9.97 -14.99 -1.69
C PRO A 130 9.58 -13.94 -0.64
N THR A 131 8.43 -14.13 0.01
CA THR A 131 8.11 -13.49 1.29
C THR A 131 8.24 -14.51 2.39
N PHE A 132 9.08 -14.19 3.38
CA PHE A 132 9.47 -15.08 4.47
C PHE A 132 8.75 -14.76 5.77
N PHE A 133 8.28 -13.52 5.91
CA PHE A 133 7.54 -13.06 7.07
C PHE A 133 6.57 -11.98 6.65
N GLU A 134 5.38 -11.97 7.24
CA GLU A 134 4.41 -10.92 7.05
C GLU A 134 3.78 -10.52 8.37
N LEU A 135 3.58 -9.21 8.52
CA LEU A 135 2.69 -8.57 9.47
C LEU A 135 1.78 -7.65 8.67
N SER A 136 0.47 -7.74 8.91
CA SER A 136 -0.49 -6.77 8.40
C SER A 136 -1.54 -6.48 9.46
N ILE A 137 -1.63 -5.23 9.88
CA ILE A 137 -2.61 -4.74 10.85
C ILE A 137 -3.44 -3.64 10.19
N ALA A 138 -4.74 -3.73 10.41
CA ALA A 138 -5.66 -2.63 10.21
C ALA A 138 -6.25 -2.24 11.57
N THR A 139 -6.32 -0.94 11.83
CA THR A 139 -7.00 -0.43 13.01
C THR A 139 -8.05 0.60 12.64
N VAL A 140 -9.12 0.65 13.43
CA VAL A 140 -10.24 1.56 13.24
C VAL A 140 -10.50 2.31 14.54
N GLY A 141 -10.51 3.62 14.47
CA GLY A 141 -10.96 4.53 15.52
C GLY A 141 -12.02 5.49 15.00
N ASP A 142 -12.57 6.29 15.91
CA ASP A 142 -13.64 7.24 15.58
C ASP A 142 -13.14 8.45 14.76
N GLU A 143 -11.90 8.87 14.99
CA GLU A 143 -11.30 10.05 14.36
C GLU A 143 -10.26 9.72 13.29
N LEU A 144 -9.65 8.54 13.37
CA LEU A 144 -8.67 8.07 12.41
C LEU A 144 -8.63 6.54 12.35
N SER A 145 -8.05 6.02 11.29
CA SER A 145 -7.77 4.59 11.10
C SER A 145 -6.34 4.38 10.57
N VAL A 146 -5.70 3.29 10.98
CA VAL A 146 -4.44 2.84 10.39
C VAL A 146 -4.74 1.82 9.30
N GLN A 147 -4.47 2.17 8.03
CA GLN A 147 -4.81 1.35 6.87
C GLN A 147 -3.73 1.37 5.79
N PRO A 148 -2.83 0.37 5.74
CA PRO A 148 -2.47 -0.61 6.77
C PRO A 148 -1.12 -0.31 7.44
N LEU A 149 -0.89 -0.87 8.63
CA LEU A 149 0.46 -1.04 9.19
C LEU A 149 1.01 -2.39 8.75
N ARG A 150 2.15 -2.40 8.07
CA ARG A 150 2.74 -3.59 7.47
C ARG A 150 4.22 -3.72 7.78
N ARG A 151 4.67 -4.97 7.89
CA ARG A 151 6.08 -5.37 7.83
C ARG A 151 6.18 -6.64 6.99
N ARG A 152 7.11 -6.67 6.03
CA ARG A 152 7.37 -7.84 5.19
C ARG A 152 8.87 -8.06 5.07
N LEU A 153 9.29 -9.32 5.13
CA LEU A 153 10.65 -9.74 4.85
C LEU A 153 10.72 -10.51 3.55
N GLY A 154 11.60 -10.09 2.65
CA GLY A 154 11.67 -10.60 1.29
C GLY A 154 10.43 -10.20 0.48
N ILE A 155 10.59 -9.26 -0.43
CA ILE A 155 9.56 -9.01 -1.43
C ILE A 155 10.20 -8.41 -2.68
N GLN A 156 9.84 -8.94 -3.84
CA GLN A 156 10.17 -8.32 -5.12
C GLN A 156 9.00 -7.46 -5.55
N GLN A 157 9.23 -6.16 -5.71
CA GLN A 157 8.28 -5.21 -6.28
C GLN A 157 8.91 -4.58 -7.50
N GLU A 158 8.29 -4.79 -8.66
CA GLU A 158 8.77 -4.28 -9.95
C GLU A 158 10.26 -4.59 -10.17
N ARG A 159 11.13 -3.57 -10.09
CA ARG A 159 12.57 -3.64 -10.33
C ARG A 159 13.40 -3.73 -9.04
N GLN A 160 12.76 -3.76 -7.88
CA GLN A 160 13.40 -3.71 -6.57
C GLN A 160 13.11 -4.98 -5.77
N THR A 161 14.15 -5.50 -5.13
CA THR A 161 14.02 -6.59 -4.15
C THR A 161 14.29 -6.00 -2.78
N TYR A 162 13.29 -6.05 -1.91
CA TYR A 162 13.37 -5.58 -0.54
C TYR A 162 13.74 -6.74 0.38
N ARG A 163 14.78 -6.54 1.21
CA ARG A 163 15.04 -7.38 2.38
C ARG A 163 14.00 -7.11 3.46
N VAL A 164 13.71 -5.84 3.72
CA VAL A 164 12.70 -5.37 4.68
C VAL A 164 11.84 -4.31 4.02
N PHE A 165 10.53 -4.43 4.14
CA PHE A 165 9.59 -3.38 3.76
C PHE A 165 8.60 -3.14 4.90
N GLU A 166 8.41 -1.89 5.28
CA GLU A 166 7.45 -1.47 6.28
C GLU A 166 6.70 -0.23 5.82
N GLN A 167 5.44 -0.13 6.22
CA GLN A 167 4.56 0.95 5.83
C GLN A 167 3.51 1.16 6.91
N MET A 168 3.18 2.40 7.17
CA MET A 168 2.00 2.77 7.95
C MET A 168 1.33 3.96 7.30
N ALA A 169 0.03 3.86 7.03
CA ALA A 169 -0.78 4.94 6.52
C ALA A 169 -1.95 5.24 7.45
N LEU A 170 -2.25 6.52 7.60
CA LEU A 170 -3.35 7.06 8.39
C LEU A 170 -4.40 7.68 7.48
N VAL A 171 -5.66 7.41 7.79
CA VAL A 171 -6.81 8.00 7.10
C VAL A 171 -7.83 8.51 8.10
N ASP A 172 -8.58 9.54 7.70
CA ASP A 172 -9.75 10.01 8.44
C ASP A 172 -10.97 9.07 8.23
N PRO A 173 -12.11 9.30 8.91
CA PRO A 173 -13.30 8.47 8.75
C PRO A 173 -13.95 8.54 7.35
N ASN A 174 -13.54 9.50 6.52
CA ASN A 174 -13.96 9.65 5.13
C ASN A 174 -12.96 9.03 4.14
N ALA A 175 -11.96 8.29 4.64
CA ALA A 175 -10.86 7.72 3.88
C ALA A 175 -9.94 8.76 3.21
N THR A 176 -9.91 10.00 3.72
CA THR A 176 -8.95 11.03 3.34
C THR A 176 -7.59 10.69 3.93
N PRO A 177 -6.50 10.63 3.13
CA PRO A 177 -5.15 10.40 3.65
C PRO A 177 -4.72 11.52 4.61
N LEU A 178 -4.16 11.13 5.75
CA LEU A 178 -3.68 12.07 6.77
C LEU A 178 -2.16 12.07 6.90
N GLY A 179 -1.53 10.89 6.82
CA GLY A 179 -0.08 10.69 6.92
C GLY A 179 0.33 9.31 6.40
N GLU A 180 1.51 9.20 5.82
CA GLU A 180 2.11 7.93 5.42
C GLU A 180 3.62 7.91 5.71
N VAL A 181 4.08 6.84 6.34
CA VAL A 181 5.51 6.56 6.57
C VAL A 181 5.89 5.22 5.96
N ARG A 182 7.08 5.17 5.35
CA ARG A 182 7.63 3.94 4.77
C ARG A 182 9.09 3.77 5.13
N TYR A 183 9.46 2.51 5.27
CA TYR A 183 10.85 2.05 5.38
C TYR A 183 11.08 0.93 4.40
N GLY A 184 12.18 1.00 3.66
CA GLY A 184 12.54 -0.03 2.69
C GLY A 184 14.04 -0.25 2.70
N LEU A 185 14.48 -1.44 3.11
CA LEU A 185 15.85 -1.90 2.96
C LEU A 185 15.91 -2.86 1.77
N LEU A 186 16.66 -2.50 0.74
CA LEU A 186 16.87 -3.30 -0.45
C LEU A 186 17.83 -4.46 -0.19
N ALA A 187 17.80 -5.46 -1.09
CA ALA A 187 18.63 -6.65 -1.02
C ALA A 187 20.14 -6.36 -1.02
N ASP A 188 20.55 -5.27 -1.66
CA ASP A 188 21.94 -4.80 -1.71
C ASP A 188 22.37 -3.99 -0.47
N GLY A 189 21.48 -3.85 0.52
CA GLY A 189 21.70 -3.12 1.76
C GLY A 189 21.50 -1.61 1.64
N SER A 190 21.14 -1.10 0.46
CA SER A 190 20.75 0.31 0.30
C SER A 190 19.31 0.55 0.76
N HIS A 191 19.01 1.78 1.15
CA HIS A 191 17.64 2.18 1.45
C HIS A 191 16.91 2.52 0.14
N SER A 192 15.68 2.02 0.01
CA SER A 192 14.83 2.39 -1.11
C SER A 192 14.46 3.86 -1.02
N GLU A 193 14.80 4.61 -2.05
CA GLU A 193 14.25 5.94 -2.31
C GLU A 193 12.80 5.78 -2.79
N SER A 194 11.88 5.38 -1.90
CA SER A 194 10.47 5.25 -2.29
C SER A 194 9.88 6.66 -2.44
N SER A 195 9.68 7.11 -3.67
CA SER A 195 8.97 8.35 -3.98
C SER A 195 7.49 8.06 -4.27
N GLY A 196 6.69 7.88 -3.22
CA GLY A 196 5.24 7.95 -3.32
C GLY A 196 4.76 9.38 -3.11
N ILE A 197 3.68 9.73 -3.80
CA ILE A 197 2.98 11.00 -3.60
C ILE A 197 2.45 11.03 -2.16
N GLY A 198 2.85 12.03 -1.39
CA GLY A 198 2.43 12.15 0.01
C GLY A 198 3.18 11.29 1.00
N LEU A 199 4.37 10.77 0.63
CA LEU A 199 5.28 10.25 1.63
C LEU A 199 5.66 11.37 2.60
N THR A 200 5.26 11.15 3.83
CA THR A 200 5.45 12.06 4.94
C THR A 200 6.79 11.75 5.60
N THR A 201 7.35 10.54 5.58
CA THR A 201 8.74 10.33 6.08
C THR A 201 9.37 9.09 5.49
N GLN A 202 10.67 9.19 5.19
CA GLN A 202 11.56 8.04 4.98
C GLN A 202 12.28 7.78 6.31
N MET A 203 12.18 6.55 6.80
CA MET A 203 12.95 6.14 7.97
C MET A 203 14.34 5.63 7.59
N ASP A 204 15.31 5.90 8.45
CA ASP A 204 16.67 5.35 8.33
C ASP A 204 16.79 3.96 8.95
N GLU A 205 15.84 3.57 9.81
CA GLU A 205 15.78 2.28 10.47
C GLU A 205 14.37 1.67 10.43
N SER A 206 14.31 0.36 10.64
CA SER A 206 13.04 -0.34 10.82
C SER A 206 12.29 0.21 12.02
N PHE A 207 11.05 0.62 11.78
CA PHE A 207 10.22 1.31 12.74
C PHE A 207 9.12 0.42 13.32
N VAL A 208 8.88 -0.77 12.76
CA VAL A 208 7.86 -1.73 13.21
C VAL A 208 8.52 -2.92 13.91
N ARG A 209 7.97 -3.30 15.07
CA ARG A 209 8.41 -4.47 15.83
C ARG A 209 7.22 -5.30 16.28
N VAL A 210 7.33 -6.61 16.16
CA VAL A 210 6.30 -7.56 16.60
C VAL A 210 6.96 -8.71 17.34
N ASP A 211 6.38 -9.12 18.47
CA ASP A 211 6.83 -10.29 19.20
C ASP A 211 5.87 -11.48 19.05
N ARG A 212 6.31 -12.65 19.52
CA ARG A 212 5.54 -13.90 19.44
C ARG A 212 4.31 -13.93 20.34
N SER A 213 4.12 -12.96 21.22
CA SER A 213 2.91 -12.86 22.05
C SER A 213 1.76 -12.13 21.31
N GLY A 214 2.05 -11.57 20.12
CA GLY A 214 1.13 -10.77 19.34
C GLY A 214 1.11 -9.30 19.76
N VAL A 215 2.15 -8.83 20.48
CA VAL A 215 2.33 -7.40 20.74
C VAL A 215 3.09 -6.78 19.57
N VAL A 216 2.53 -5.69 19.04
CA VAL A 216 3.11 -4.94 17.94
C VAL A 216 3.35 -3.52 18.43
N THR A 217 4.52 -2.97 18.12
CA THR A 217 4.85 -1.57 18.38
C THR A 217 5.46 -0.94 17.15
N ALA A 218 5.17 0.34 16.92
CA ALA A 218 5.84 1.14 15.93
C ALA A 218 6.10 2.55 16.46
N ARG A 219 7.20 3.18 16.05
CA ARG A 219 7.50 4.56 16.45
C ARG A 219 8.21 5.31 15.35
N GLY A 220 8.01 6.62 15.29
CA GLY A 220 8.54 7.39 14.17
C GLY A 220 8.12 8.83 14.16
N GLU A 221 8.20 9.46 12.99
CA GLU A 221 7.75 10.81 12.75
C GLU A 221 7.03 10.87 11.39
N PHE A 222 6.03 11.74 11.30
CA PHE A 222 5.43 12.18 10.04
C PHE A 222 5.99 13.58 9.70
N VAL A 223 6.49 13.76 8.48
CA VAL A 223 7.08 15.01 7.96
C VAL A 223 6.55 15.38 6.55
N THR A 224 5.43 16.09 6.48
CA THR A 224 4.74 16.33 5.21
C THR A 224 5.55 17.24 4.28
N ASP A 225 6.02 16.68 3.14
CA ASP A 225 6.61 17.45 2.05
C ASP A 225 5.55 18.24 1.26
N ASP A 226 5.97 19.10 0.33
CA ASP A 226 5.03 19.93 -0.44
C ASP A 226 4.05 19.09 -1.27
N ARG A 227 4.49 17.92 -1.77
CA ARG A 227 3.62 17.00 -2.53
C ARG A 227 2.56 16.34 -1.64
N GLY A 228 2.90 16.05 -0.39
CA GLY A 228 1.95 15.57 0.60
C GLY A 228 0.91 16.63 0.97
N LYS A 229 1.32 17.87 1.15
CA LYS A 229 0.37 18.97 1.41
C LYS A 229 -0.60 19.14 0.24
N ASP A 230 -0.10 19.11 -0.99
CA ASP A 230 -0.92 19.20 -2.20
C ASP A 230 -1.89 18.01 -2.35
N ALA A 231 -1.50 16.83 -1.82
CA ALA A 231 -2.33 15.64 -1.79
C ALA A 231 -3.28 15.55 -0.57
N GLY A 232 -3.32 16.59 0.27
CA GLY A 232 -4.24 16.68 1.43
C GLY A 232 -3.72 16.09 2.73
N TYR A 233 -2.46 15.62 2.77
CA TYR A 233 -1.81 15.15 3.99
C TYR A 233 -1.57 16.34 4.93
N SER A 234 -1.86 16.13 6.22
CA SER A 234 -1.93 17.22 7.20
C SER A 234 -1.33 16.89 8.56
N LEU A 235 -0.91 15.64 8.79
CA LEU A 235 -0.29 15.23 10.04
C LEU A 235 1.24 15.38 9.98
N ASP A 236 1.76 16.14 10.93
CA ASP A 236 3.20 16.28 11.19
C ASP A 236 3.50 15.98 12.66
N GLY A 237 4.66 15.37 12.92
CA GLY A 237 5.19 15.15 14.25
C GLY A 237 5.39 13.68 14.63
N PRO A 238 5.96 13.43 15.83
CA PRO A 238 6.31 12.09 16.26
C PRO A 238 5.06 11.25 16.50
N PHE A 239 5.16 9.96 16.20
CA PHE A 239 4.13 8.97 16.49
C PHE A 239 4.67 7.78 17.29
N GLU A 240 3.78 7.21 18.09
CA GLU A 240 3.97 5.94 18.79
C GLU A 240 2.71 5.11 18.66
N PHE A 241 2.84 3.87 18.19
CA PHE A 241 1.73 2.95 17.99
C PHE A 241 2.00 1.67 18.77
N GLY A 242 1.04 1.23 19.58
CA GLY A 242 1.08 -0.07 20.23
C GLY A 242 -0.22 -0.82 20.04
N ALA A 243 -0.13 -2.12 19.78
CA ALA A 243 -1.28 -2.98 19.59
C ALA A 243 -1.07 -4.34 20.23
N ARG A 244 -2.16 -4.96 20.64
CA ARG A 244 -2.20 -6.37 21.03
C ARG A 244 -3.17 -7.10 20.10
N LEU A 245 -2.64 -7.99 19.26
CA LEU A 245 -3.43 -8.69 18.25
C LEU A 245 -4.50 -9.59 18.89
N GLN A 246 -5.61 -9.75 18.16
CA GLN A 246 -6.75 -10.58 18.56
C GLN A 246 -6.36 -12.05 18.71
N ASP A 247 -7.18 -12.86 19.39
CA ASP A 247 -6.94 -14.30 19.46
C ASP A 247 -6.90 -14.95 18.06
N GLY A 248 -6.01 -15.93 17.87
CA GLY A 248 -5.84 -16.63 16.59
C GLY A 248 -5.19 -15.81 15.47
N TRP A 249 -4.56 -14.67 15.81
CA TRP A 249 -3.85 -13.80 14.85
C TRP A 249 -2.74 -14.48 14.03
N ASN A 250 -2.22 -15.61 14.51
CA ASN A 250 -1.19 -16.42 13.86
C ASN A 250 -1.69 -17.81 13.42
N ALA A 251 -3.00 -18.08 13.46
CA ALA A 251 -3.55 -19.42 13.26
C ALA A 251 -3.29 -20.00 11.86
N ASP A 252 -3.14 -19.14 10.85
CA ASP A 252 -2.91 -19.53 9.45
C ASP A 252 -1.41 -19.45 9.04
N LEU A 253 -0.51 -19.23 10.00
CA LEU A 253 0.92 -19.05 9.78
C LEU A 253 1.72 -20.11 10.55
N ASP A 254 2.88 -20.49 10.03
CA ASP A 254 3.69 -21.54 10.64
C ASP A 254 4.12 -21.13 12.06
N GLY A 255 3.80 -21.98 13.04
CA GLY A 255 4.04 -21.70 14.45
C GLY A 255 2.85 -21.08 15.22
N GLY A 256 1.64 -21.09 14.66
CA GLY A 256 0.41 -20.84 15.41
C GLY A 256 0.24 -21.81 16.58
N GLU A 257 0.08 -21.28 17.81
CA GLU A 257 -0.42 -22.05 18.97
C GLU A 257 -1.95 -22.01 19.03
#